data_AF-A0A9P1DPB6-F1
#
_entry.id   AF-A0A9P1DPB6-F1
#
_cell.length_a   1.000
_cell.length_b   1.000
_cell.length_c   1.000
_cell.angle_alpha   90.00
_cell.angle_beta   90.00
_cell.angle_gamma   90.00
#
_symmetry.space_group_name_H-M   'P 1'
#
loop_
_entity.id
_entity.type
_entity.pdbx_description
1 polymer ?
#
loop_
_entity_poly.entity_id
_entity_poly.type
_entity_poly.pdbx_seq_one_letter_code
_entity_poly.pdbx_strand_id
1 'polypeptide(L)'
;MALKLYHATSEYAADRIEQEGFRCGTHGFAGGAIYFSQNPDGACRKYRNGRGNPDILIECVVRLGRMLEAAKNTVRGEDVRHRGFDSVKISGLDVYAVFEAWRVNIVTFRRIGGFAFPSMRALRFEEQRQREERQRVQQLQQIQQRQQPPSPEPGWLPLAILGGVVLVAMAALTGVVR
;
A
#
# COMPACT_ATOMS: atom_id res chain seq x y z
N MET A 1 -0.94 24.88 0.72
CA MET A 1 -0.87 23.65 -0.10
C MET A 1 -2.28 23.15 -0.41
N ALA A 2 -2.53 22.69 -1.63
CA ALA A 2 -3.79 22.05 -2.03
C ALA A 2 -3.48 20.66 -2.63
N LEU A 3 -4.26 19.65 -2.27
CA LEU A 3 -4.07 18.27 -2.75
C LEU A 3 -5.36 17.73 -3.36
N LYS A 4 -5.21 16.89 -4.39
CA LYS A 4 -6.28 16.04 -4.89
C LYS A 4 -6.49 14.87 -3.92
N LEU A 5 -7.67 14.77 -3.33
CA LEU A 5 -8.04 13.75 -2.36
C LEU A 5 -9.43 13.19 -2.66
N TYR A 6 -9.75 12.06 -2.04
CA TYR A 6 -10.98 11.31 -2.25
C TYR A 6 -11.76 11.13 -0.95
N HIS A 7 -13.08 11.22 -1.07
CA HIS A 7 -14.04 10.93 0.01
C HIS A 7 -15.05 9.91 -0.48
N ALA A 8 -15.15 8.77 0.20
CA ALA A 8 -16.12 7.73 -0.14
C ALA A 8 -17.34 7.84 0.77
N THR A 9 -18.54 7.78 0.18
CA THR A 9 -19.80 7.98 0.91
C THR A 9 -20.96 7.18 0.28
N SER A 10 -22.12 7.18 0.93
CA SER A 10 -23.36 6.61 0.35
C SER A 10 -24.00 7.57 -0.65
N GLU A 11 -24.82 7.05 -1.56
CA GLU A 11 -25.57 7.84 -2.54
C GLU A 11 -26.36 8.97 -1.88
N TYR A 12 -27.18 8.65 -0.86
CA TYR A 12 -27.93 9.65 -0.08
C TYR A 12 -27.06 10.78 0.49
N ALA A 13 -25.84 10.47 0.94
CA ALA A 13 -24.96 11.46 1.53
C ALA A 13 -24.23 12.28 0.46
N ALA A 14 -23.95 11.68 -0.71
CA ALA A 14 -23.42 12.41 -1.86
C ALA A 14 -24.44 13.45 -2.34
N ASP A 15 -25.72 13.11 -2.45
CA ASP A 15 -26.78 14.04 -2.86
C ASP A 15 -26.85 15.26 -1.91
N ARG A 16 -26.73 15.00 -0.60
CA ARG A 16 -26.69 16.07 0.42
C ARG A 16 -25.44 16.94 0.31
N ILE A 17 -24.29 16.33 0.04
CA ILE A 17 -23.02 17.06 -0.16
C ILE A 17 -23.07 17.90 -1.44
N GLU A 18 -23.72 17.42 -2.50
CA GLU A 18 -23.91 18.17 -3.74
C GLU A 18 -24.78 19.41 -3.52
N GLN A 19 -25.87 19.27 -2.75
CA GLN A 19 -26.81 20.37 -2.48
C GLN A 19 -26.28 21.39 -1.45
N GLU A 20 -25.64 20.92 -0.37
CA GLU A 20 -25.32 21.73 0.80
C GLU A 20 -23.82 21.91 1.04
N GLY A 21 -22.97 21.23 0.28
CA GLY A 21 -21.55 21.11 0.54
C GLY A 21 -21.22 20.14 1.67
N PHE A 22 -19.92 19.99 1.95
CA PHE A 22 -19.47 19.14 3.05
C PHE A 22 -19.85 19.70 4.42
N ARG A 23 -20.12 18.80 5.36
CA ARG A 23 -20.28 19.11 6.79
C ARG A 23 -19.31 18.27 7.61
N CYS A 24 -18.79 18.84 8.69
CA CYS A 24 -17.99 18.07 9.63
C CYS A 24 -18.84 16.97 10.27
N GLY A 25 -18.29 15.77 10.32
CA GLY A 25 -18.87 14.70 11.12
C GLY A 25 -18.74 14.99 12.61
N THR A 26 -19.30 14.12 13.44
CA THR A 26 -19.22 14.23 14.92
C THR A 26 -18.06 13.44 15.52
N HIS A 27 -17.50 12.48 14.76
CA HIS A 27 -16.49 11.53 15.25
C HIS A 27 -15.39 11.31 14.20
N GLY A 28 -14.25 10.77 14.65
CA GLY A 28 -13.16 10.32 13.80
C GLY A 28 -11.80 10.47 14.48
N PHE A 29 -10.71 10.23 13.73
CA PHE A 29 -9.34 10.20 14.26
C PHE A 29 -8.84 11.55 14.81
N ALA A 30 -9.45 12.66 14.41
CA ALA A 30 -9.15 14.00 14.91
C ALA A 30 -10.42 14.71 15.42
N GLY A 31 -11.40 13.94 15.91
CA GLY A 31 -12.72 14.46 16.30
C GLY A 31 -13.64 14.76 15.11
N GLY A 32 -14.54 15.72 15.28
CA GLY A 32 -15.50 16.10 14.24
C GLY A 32 -14.82 16.84 13.08
N ALA A 33 -14.68 16.18 11.94
CA ALA A 33 -13.98 16.71 10.77
C ALA A 33 -14.53 16.11 9.47
N ILE A 34 -14.02 16.59 8.34
CA ILE A 34 -14.22 15.98 7.02
C ILE A 34 -12.94 15.22 6.68
N TYR A 35 -13.08 13.92 6.42
CA TYR A 35 -11.96 13.00 6.23
C TYR A 35 -11.77 12.63 4.76
N PHE A 36 -10.51 12.62 4.34
CA PHE A 36 -10.10 12.35 2.98
C PHE A 36 -8.92 11.37 2.91
N SER A 37 -8.76 10.71 1.77
CA SER A 37 -7.64 9.80 1.45
C SER A 37 -6.97 10.28 0.15
N GLN A 38 -5.66 10.13 -0.01
CA GLN A 38 -5.01 10.32 -1.31
C GLN A 38 -5.29 9.15 -2.27
N ASN A 39 -5.48 7.94 -1.74
CA ASN A 39 -5.82 6.76 -2.51
C ASN A 39 -7.36 6.56 -2.54
N PRO A 40 -8.00 6.44 -3.72
CA PRO A 40 -9.44 6.20 -3.84
C PRO A 40 -9.88 4.91 -3.14
N ASP A 41 -9.16 3.79 -3.31
CA ASP A 41 -9.43 2.53 -2.60
C ASP A 41 -9.21 2.68 -1.10
N GLY A 42 -8.26 3.54 -0.73
CA GLY A 42 -8.00 3.94 0.64
C GLY A 42 -9.20 4.64 1.30
N ALA A 43 -9.89 5.49 0.55
CA ALA A 43 -11.14 6.14 0.99
C ALA A 43 -12.26 5.11 1.11
N CYS A 44 -12.43 4.24 0.12
CA CYS A 44 -13.47 3.20 0.13
C CYS A 44 -13.32 2.25 1.31
N ARG A 45 -12.10 1.74 1.54
CA ARG A 45 -11.80 0.81 2.65
C ARG A 45 -12.08 1.41 4.02
N LYS A 46 -12.02 2.73 4.17
CA LYS A 46 -12.24 3.43 5.45
C LYS A 46 -13.69 3.89 5.64
N TYR A 47 -14.53 3.78 4.61
CA TYR A 47 -15.94 4.11 4.70
C TYR A 47 -16.60 3.35 5.86
N ARG A 48 -17.30 4.08 6.74
CA ARG A 48 -17.91 3.56 7.98
C ARG A 48 -16.98 2.64 8.78
N ASN A 49 -15.70 3.02 8.92
CA ASN A 49 -14.67 2.24 9.62
C ASN A 49 -14.44 0.83 9.01
N GLY A 50 -14.63 0.70 7.69
CA GLY A 50 -14.45 -0.55 6.96
C GLY A 50 -15.59 -1.56 7.13
N ARG A 51 -16.76 -1.10 7.61
CA ARG A 51 -17.96 -1.94 7.82
C ARG A 51 -19.05 -1.71 6.78
N GLY A 52 -18.83 -0.79 5.83
CA GLY A 52 -19.81 -0.47 4.80
C GLY A 52 -19.21 -0.55 3.42
N ASN A 53 -20.08 -0.55 2.42
CA ASN A 53 -19.73 -0.39 1.01
C ASN A 53 -20.18 1.02 0.60
N PRO A 54 -19.26 1.90 0.17
CA PRO A 54 -19.63 3.20 -0.35
C PRO A 54 -20.21 3.05 -1.76
N ASP A 55 -21.20 3.87 -2.09
CA ASP A 55 -21.82 3.90 -3.42
C ASP A 55 -21.13 4.92 -4.33
N ILE A 56 -20.62 6.00 -3.74
CA ILE A 56 -20.09 7.17 -4.42
C ILE A 56 -18.69 7.52 -3.90
N LEU A 57 -17.79 7.80 -4.84
CA LEU A 57 -16.48 8.39 -4.59
C LEU A 57 -16.50 9.84 -5.07
N ILE A 58 -16.18 10.75 -4.16
CA ILE A 58 -16.08 12.18 -4.45
C ILE A 58 -14.61 12.54 -4.57
N GLU A 59 -14.19 13.05 -5.73
CA GLU A 59 -12.87 13.63 -5.92
C GLU A 59 -12.91 15.12 -5.56
N CYS A 60 -11.95 15.55 -4.76
CA CYS A 60 -11.88 16.91 -4.24
C CYS A 60 -10.47 17.49 -4.39
N VAL A 61 -10.38 18.79 -4.60
CA VAL A 61 -9.16 19.57 -4.32
C VAL A 61 -9.31 20.20 -2.94
N VAL A 62 -8.47 19.79 -2.00
CA VAL A 62 -8.57 20.18 -0.59
C VAL A 62 -7.42 21.10 -0.21
N ARG A 63 -7.75 22.28 0.31
CA ARG A 63 -6.80 23.29 0.82
C ARG A 63 -6.39 22.95 2.25
N LEU A 64 -5.24 22.31 2.41
CA LEU A 64 -4.76 21.83 3.71
C LEU A 64 -4.13 22.93 4.59
N GLY A 65 -3.67 24.04 4.01
CA GLY A 65 -3.02 25.11 4.78
C GLY A 65 -1.79 24.61 5.54
N ARG A 66 -1.62 25.05 6.79
CA ARG A 66 -0.66 24.50 7.76
C ARG A 66 -1.17 23.18 8.31
N MET A 67 -0.47 22.11 8.00
CA MET A 67 -0.89 20.75 8.36
C MET A 67 -0.15 20.28 9.61
N LEU A 68 -0.90 19.80 10.59
CA LEU A 68 -0.35 19.11 11.75
C LEU A 68 -0.28 17.62 11.48
N GLU A 69 0.89 17.01 11.69
CA GLU A 69 0.98 15.56 11.74
C GLU A 69 0.73 15.08 13.19
N ALA A 70 -0.19 14.13 13.38
CA ALA A 70 -0.58 13.63 14.69
C ALA A 70 -1.01 12.16 14.67
N ALA A 71 -0.86 11.47 15.81
CA ALA A 71 -1.37 10.12 15.98
C ALA A 71 -2.91 10.12 16.09
N LYS A 72 -3.54 8.99 15.72
CA LYS A 72 -5.00 8.83 15.80
C LYS A 72 -5.52 9.10 17.22
N ASN A 73 -6.63 9.81 17.33
CA ASN A 73 -7.33 10.14 18.56
C ASN A 73 -6.51 10.96 19.59
N THR A 74 -5.47 11.68 19.15
CA THR A 74 -4.64 12.50 20.05
C THR A 74 -4.94 14.00 19.99
N VAL A 75 -5.60 14.47 18.93
CA VAL A 75 -5.90 15.89 18.71
C VAL A 75 -7.35 16.06 18.27
N ARG A 76 -7.95 17.21 18.60
CA ARG A 76 -9.26 17.64 18.09
C ARG A 76 -9.13 18.94 17.32
N GLY A 77 -10.17 19.29 16.55
CA GLY A 77 -10.17 20.50 15.72
C GLY A 77 -9.84 21.80 16.48
N GLU A 78 -10.30 21.93 17.72
CA GLU A 78 -9.99 23.08 18.59
C GLU A 78 -8.49 23.14 18.91
N ASP A 79 -7.89 22.04 19.35
CA ASP A 79 -6.44 21.96 19.64
C ASP A 79 -5.60 22.31 18.42
N VAL A 80 -6.00 21.81 17.25
CA VAL A 80 -5.31 22.04 15.98
C VAL A 80 -5.32 23.53 15.64
N ARG A 81 -6.49 24.19 15.74
CA ARG A 81 -6.62 25.63 15.49
C ARG A 81 -5.86 26.49 16.49
N HIS A 82 -5.92 26.15 17.79
CA HIS A 82 -5.18 26.88 18.84
C HIS A 82 -3.67 26.83 18.62
N ARG A 83 -3.17 25.73 18.06
CA ARG A 83 -1.76 25.56 17.67
C ARG A 83 -1.41 26.22 16.34
N GLY A 84 -2.37 26.90 15.70
CA GLY A 84 -2.21 27.57 14.42
C GLY A 84 -2.32 26.67 13.19
N PHE A 85 -2.70 25.41 13.33
CA PHE A 85 -2.84 24.52 12.18
C PHE A 85 -4.25 24.55 11.61
N ASP A 86 -4.35 24.26 10.33
CA ASP A 86 -5.57 24.30 9.52
C ASP A 86 -6.16 22.90 9.26
N SER A 87 -5.30 21.88 9.25
CA SER A 87 -5.64 20.50 8.92
C SER A 87 -4.76 19.52 9.67
N VAL A 88 -5.15 18.24 9.65
CA VAL A 88 -4.40 17.15 10.26
C VAL A 88 -4.10 16.06 9.24
N LYS A 89 -2.85 15.59 9.23
CA LYS A 89 -2.44 14.32 8.63
C LYS A 89 -2.28 13.30 9.75
N ILE A 90 -3.00 12.18 9.66
CA ILE A 90 -2.85 11.11 10.65
C ILE A 90 -1.58 10.31 10.34
N SER A 91 -0.64 10.28 11.29
CA SER A 91 0.64 9.58 11.15
C SER A 91 0.43 8.11 10.83
N GLY A 92 1.18 7.61 9.85
CA GLY A 92 1.14 6.22 9.41
C GLY A 92 -0.14 5.80 8.68
N LEU A 93 -1.08 6.71 8.41
CA LEU A 93 -2.31 6.43 7.68
C LEU A 93 -2.49 7.38 6.51
N ASP A 94 -3.05 6.87 5.40
CA ASP A 94 -3.57 7.72 4.34
C ASP A 94 -4.92 8.35 4.76
N VAL A 95 -4.85 9.31 5.68
CA VAL A 95 -5.99 10.10 6.16
C VAL A 95 -5.60 11.55 6.38
N TYR A 96 -6.38 12.44 5.79
CA TYR A 96 -6.31 13.88 5.97
C TYR A 96 -7.65 14.35 6.55
N ALA A 97 -7.60 15.24 7.53
CA ALA A 97 -8.78 15.81 8.17
C ALA A 97 -8.77 17.33 8.04
N VAL A 98 -9.90 17.90 7.65
CA VAL A 98 -10.13 19.35 7.63
C VAL A 98 -11.39 19.69 8.43
N PHE A 99 -11.37 20.87 9.05
CA PHE A 99 -12.41 21.29 10.00
C PHE A 99 -13.35 22.37 9.43
N GLU A 100 -13.15 22.73 8.16
CA GLU A 100 -13.84 23.84 7.49
C GLU A 100 -14.21 23.43 6.07
N ALA A 101 -15.50 23.45 5.76
CA ALA A 101 -16.03 22.99 4.48
C ALA A 101 -15.53 23.82 3.29
N TRP A 102 -15.33 25.14 3.46
CA TRP A 102 -14.87 26.05 2.40
C TRP A 102 -13.49 25.68 1.84
N ARG A 103 -12.72 24.85 2.56
CA ARG A 103 -11.40 24.36 2.09
C ARG A 103 -11.51 23.27 1.04
N VAL A 104 -12.70 22.72 0.83
CA VAL A 104 -12.95 21.59 -0.05
C VAL A 104 -13.60 22.11 -1.33
N ASN A 105 -12.94 21.88 -2.46
CA ASN A 105 -13.50 22.10 -3.78
C ASN A 105 -13.83 20.75 -4.41
N ILE A 106 -15.12 20.47 -4.61
CA ILE A 106 -15.57 19.22 -5.25
C ILE A 106 -15.25 19.30 -6.75
N VAL A 107 -14.70 18.22 -7.29
CA VAL A 107 -14.35 18.10 -8.72
C VAL A 107 -15.35 17.20 -9.44
N THR A 108 -15.59 16.01 -8.91
CA THR A 108 -16.45 15.01 -9.56
C THR A 108 -17.01 14.03 -8.54
N PHE A 109 -18.24 13.59 -8.79
CA PHE A 109 -18.85 12.43 -8.16
C PHE A 109 -18.76 11.24 -9.11
N ARG A 110 -18.29 10.09 -8.62
CA ARG A 110 -18.21 8.85 -9.39
C ARG A 110 -18.95 7.74 -8.68
N ARG A 111 -19.87 7.07 -9.37
CA ARG A 111 -20.53 5.86 -8.86
C ARG A 111 -19.54 4.71 -8.89
N ILE A 112 -19.41 3.97 -7.79
CA ILE A 112 -18.46 2.86 -7.64
C ILE A 112 -19.17 1.49 -7.69
N GLY A 113 -20.47 1.48 -8.01
CA GLY A 113 -21.34 0.31 -7.98
C GLY A 113 -20.70 -0.91 -8.66
N GLY A 114 -20.63 -2.03 -7.93
CA GLY A 114 -20.29 -3.35 -8.48
C GLY A 114 -19.04 -4.01 -7.93
N PHE A 115 -18.09 -3.27 -7.34
CA PHE A 115 -16.93 -3.90 -6.70
C PHE A 115 -17.26 -4.21 -5.24
N ALA A 116 -17.59 -5.47 -4.96
CA ALA A 116 -17.55 -6.01 -3.62
C ALA A 116 -16.11 -5.89 -3.11
N PHE A 117 -15.79 -4.80 -2.41
CA PHE A 117 -14.52 -4.67 -1.73
C PHE A 117 -14.48 -5.76 -0.65
N PRO A 118 -13.48 -6.65 -0.65
CA PRO A 118 -13.37 -7.67 0.38
C PRO A 118 -13.32 -6.97 1.74
N SER A 119 -14.12 -7.45 2.69
CA SER A 119 -14.16 -6.87 4.04
C SER A 119 -12.74 -6.71 4.62
N MET A 120 -12.54 -5.75 5.53
CA MET A 120 -11.25 -5.59 6.23
C MET A 120 -10.76 -6.88 6.89
N ARG A 121 -11.68 -7.77 7.28
CA ARG A 121 -11.35 -9.09 7.80
C ARG A 121 -10.76 -9.98 6.70
N ALA A 122 -11.35 -10.01 5.51
CA ALA A 122 -10.86 -10.77 4.35
C ALA A 122 -9.48 -10.29 3.87
N LEU A 123 -9.28 -8.96 3.71
CA LEU A 123 -7.99 -8.41 3.29
C LEU A 123 -6.88 -8.68 4.31
N ARG A 124 -7.16 -8.55 5.62
CA ARG A 124 -6.19 -8.90 6.66
C ARG A 124 -5.83 -10.39 6.64
N PHE A 125 -6.81 -11.26 6.39
CA PHE A 125 -6.55 -12.68 6.24
C PHE A 125 -5.68 -12.97 5.01
N GLU A 126 -5.89 -12.28 3.89
CA GLU A 126 -5.04 -12.42 2.70
C GLU A 126 -3.64 -11.87 2.91
N GLU A 127 -3.48 -10.70 3.51
CA GLU A 127 -2.17 -10.15 3.89
C GLU A 127 -1.43 -11.10 4.84
N GLN A 128 -2.14 -11.68 5.81
CA GLN A 128 -1.56 -12.63 6.75
C GLN A 128 -1.14 -13.93 6.04
N ARG A 129 -1.99 -14.49 5.17
CA ARG A 129 -1.63 -15.65 4.33
C ARG A 129 -0.41 -15.36 3.45
N GLN A 130 -0.34 -14.19 2.80
CA GLN A 130 0.81 -13.81 1.98
C GLN A 130 2.08 -13.57 2.81
N ARG A 131 1.95 -13.08 4.05
CA ARG A 131 3.10 -12.94 4.97
C ARG A 131 3.62 -14.31 5.39
N GLU A 132 2.73 -15.22 5.77
CA GLU A 132 3.08 -16.59 6.12
C GLU A 132 3.69 -17.34 4.94
N GLU A 133 3.15 -17.18 3.74
CA GLU A 133 3.70 -17.78 2.51
C GLU A 133 5.08 -17.20 2.18
N ARG A 134 5.26 -15.87 2.26
CA ARG A 134 6.58 -15.25 2.09
C ARG A 134 7.60 -15.75 3.11
N GLN A 135 7.19 -15.91 4.36
CA GLN A 135 8.04 -16.49 5.40
C GLN A 135 8.40 -17.95 5.08
N ARG A 136 7.44 -18.76 4.66
CA ARG A 136 7.69 -20.15 4.23
C ARG A 136 8.65 -20.22 3.04
N VAL A 137 8.45 -19.40 2.02
CA VAL A 137 9.33 -19.36 0.84
C VAL A 137 10.74 -18.93 1.22
N GLN A 138 10.89 -17.90 2.06
CA GLN A 138 12.21 -17.49 2.57
C GLN A 138 12.89 -18.58 3.38
N GLN A 139 12.15 -19.30 4.23
CA GLN A 139 12.68 -20.40 5.02
C GLN A 139 13.14 -21.57 4.14
N LEU A 140 12.36 -21.93 3.12
CA LEU A 140 12.72 -22.97 2.15
C LEU A 140 13.98 -22.59 1.36
N GLN A 141 14.10 -21.33 0.93
CA GLN A 141 15.30 -20.84 0.25
C GLN A 141 16.54 -20.94 1.14
N GLN A 142 16.44 -20.61 2.43
CA GLN A 142 17.55 -20.76 3.38
C GLN A 142 17.96 -22.24 3.58
N ILE A 143 16.97 -23.15 3.66
CA ILE A 143 17.25 -24.60 3.78
C ILE A 143 17.97 -25.10 2.53
N GLN A 144 17.51 -24.70 1.34
CA GLN A 144 18.13 -25.10 0.08
C GLN A 144 19.57 -24.59 -0.04
N GLN A 145 19.84 -23.35 0.38
CA GLN A 145 21.20 -22.79 0.43
C GLN A 145 22.11 -23.55 1.40
N ARG A 146 21.59 -24.01 2.55
CA ARG A 146 22.35 -24.84 3.50
C ARG A 146 22.63 -26.25 3.00
N GLN A 147 21.78 -26.79 2.14
CA GLN A 147 21.95 -28.12 1.55
C GLN A 147 22.76 -28.10 0.26
N GLN A 148 23.13 -26.92 -0.27
CA GLN A 148 24.10 -26.85 -1.36
C GLN A 148 25.47 -27.30 -0.82
N PRO A 149 26.07 -28.36 -1.39
CA PRO A 149 27.44 -28.69 -1.06
C PRO A 149 28.34 -27.49 -1.41
N PRO A 150 29.38 -27.20 -0.61
CA PRO A 150 30.31 -26.13 -0.92
C PRO A 150 30.82 -26.31 -2.35
N SER A 151 30.87 -25.21 -3.12
CA SER A 151 31.42 -25.24 -4.48
C SER A 151 32.81 -25.87 -4.44
N PRO A 152 33.17 -26.75 -5.38
CA PRO A 152 34.53 -27.27 -5.42
C PRO A 152 35.49 -26.08 -5.51
N GLU A 153 36.38 -25.97 -4.52
CA GLU A 153 37.46 -24.98 -4.48
C GLU A 153 38.23 -25.04 -5.81
N PRO A 154 38.49 -23.90 -6.46
CA PRO A 154 39.24 -23.87 -7.72
C PRO A 154 40.71 -24.13 -7.42
N GLY A 155 41.11 -25.39 -7.24
CA GLY A 155 42.53 -25.67 -7.09
C GLY A 155 42.97 -27.02 -6.56
N TRP A 156 42.37 -28.15 -6.95
CA TRP A 156 43.09 -29.43 -6.92
C TRP A 156 42.65 -30.31 -8.09
N LEU A 157 43.48 -30.41 -9.13
CA LEU A 157 43.41 -31.53 -10.08
C LEU A 157 43.87 -32.79 -9.33
N PRO A 158 43.04 -33.84 -9.19
CA PRO A 158 43.57 -35.12 -8.72
C PRO A 158 44.40 -35.73 -9.85
N LEU A 159 45.71 -35.79 -9.64
CA LEU A 159 46.61 -36.71 -10.34
C LEU A 159 46.06 -38.13 -10.19
N ALA A 160 45.89 -38.79 -11.34
CA ALA A 160 45.40 -40.15 -11.46
C ALA A 160 46.22 -41.18 -10.66
N ILE A 161 45.55 -42.21 -10.15
CA ILE A 161 46.16 -43.54 -10.00
C ILE A 161 45.30 -44.55 -10.79
N LEU A 162 45.76 -44.81 -12.00
CA LEU A 162 45.95 -46.14 -12.62
C LEU A 162 44.94 -47.25 -12.30
N GLY A 163 44.14 -47.59 -13.32
CA GLY A 163 43.36 -48.82 -13.36
C GLY A 163 42.74 -49.09 -14.72
N GLY A 164 43.58 -49.24 -15.75
CA GLY A 164 43.28 -50.05 -16.95
C GLY A 164 42.08 -49.66 -17.81
N VAL A 165 42.33 -48.93 -18.90
CA VAL A 165 42.06 -49.30 -20.31
C VAL A 165 42.15 -48.00 -21.10
N VAL A 166 43.27 -47.86 -21.77
CA VAL A 166 43.53 -46.80 -22.74
C VAL A 166 42.86 -47.22 -24.04
N LEU A 167 41.88 -46.46 -24.52
CA LEU A 167 41.63 -46.36 -25.95
C LEU A 167 41.70 -44.89 -26.36
N VAL A 168 42.79 -44.59 -27.05
CA VAL A 168 43.12 -43.32 -27.68
C VAL A 168 42.24 -43.14 -28.92
N ALA A 169 41.59 -41.98 -29.05
CA ALA A 169 41.19 -41.45 -30.35
C ALA A 169 41.78 -40.04 -30.48
N MET A 170 42.92 -39.97 -31.17
CA MET A 170 43.61 -38.75 -31.59
C MET A 170 42.84 -38.13 -32.77
N ALA A 171 42.35 -36.90 -32.62
CA ALA A 171 41.95 -36.07 -33.75
C ALA A 171 43.16 -35.21 -34.17
N ALA A 172 43.78 -35.59 -35.28
CA ALA A 172 44.86 -34.86 -35.91
C ALA A 172 44.35 -33.53 -36.49
N LEU A 173 44.93 -32.42 -36.04
CA LEU A 173 44.87 -31.12 -36.72
C LEU A 173 46.31 -30.63 -36.85
N THR A 174 46.84 -30.62 -38.07
CA THR A 174 47.38 -29.43 -38.77
C THR A 174 48.09 -29.87 -40.04
N GLY A 175 47.74 -29.22 -41.15
CA GLY A 175 48.42 -29.37 -42.43
C GLY A 175 47.89 -28.37 -43.45
N VAL A 176 48.24 -27.10 -43.29
CA VAL A 176 48.18 -26.07 -44.34
C VAL A 176 49.60 -25.92 -44.90
N VAL A 177 49.82 -26.03 -46.21
CA VAL A 177 50.74 -25.18 -47.01
C VAL A 177 50.41 -25.29 -48.52
N ARG A 178 50.19 -24.10 -49.12
CA ARG A 178 50.24 -23.67 -50.54
C ARG A 178 49.21 -24.17 -51.55
#